data_AF-A0A7C1U7L4-F1
#
_entry.id   AF-A0A7C1U7L4-F1
#
_cell.length_a   1.000
_cell.length_b   1.000
_cell.length_c   1.000
_cell.angle_alpha   90.00
_cell.angle_beta   90.00
_cell.angle_gamma   90.00
#
_symmetry.space_group_name_H-M   'P 1'
#
loop_
_entity.id
_entity.type
_entity.pdbx_description
1 polymer ?
#
loop_
_entity_poly.entity_id
_entity_poly.type
_entity_poly.pdbx_seq_one_letter_code
_entity_poly.pdbx_strand_id
1 'polypeptide(L)' 'PLLPILDSEDVKVYGKTGSTEAPSHAWFAGFAADSGGEKIAIAVIVEGGQSGAGDAAPLARDIIQLCIHAGYIGEPAY' A
#
# COMPACT_ATOMS: atom_id res chain seq x y z
N PRO A 1 -15.25 -12.62 2.66
CA PRO A 1 -14.67 -11.55 3.52
C PRO A 1 -14.36 -10.32 2.68
N LEU A 2 -15.05 -9.21 2.93
CA LEU A 2 -14.78 -7.93 2.25
C LEU A 2 -13.33 -7.53 2.58
N LEU A 3 -12.52 -7.27 1.56
CA LEU A 3 -11.21 -6.64 1.76
C LEU A 3 -11.49 -5.31 2.45
N PRO A 4 -10.92 -5.03 3.64
CA PRO A 4 -11.22 -3.80 4.33
C PRO A 4 -10.68 -2.65 3.47
N ILE A 5 -11.56 -1.68 3.25
CA ILE A 5 -11.19 -0.30 2.95
C ILE A 5 -10.20 0.14 4.04
N LEU A 6 -9.26 1.03 3.73
CA LEU A 6 -8.32 1.54 4.73
C LEU A 6 -9.10 2.07 5.94
N ASP A 7 -8.51 2.02 7.13
CA ASP A 7 -9.13 2.52 8.37
C ASP A 7 -9.14 4.06 8.45
N SER A 8 -9.18 4.73 7.29
CA SER A 8 -9.33 6.15 7.10
C SER A 8 -9.94 6.41 5.71
N GLU A 9 -11.12 7.03 5.69
CA GLU A 9 -11.79 7.45 4.45
C GLU A 9 -11.08 8.67 3.80
N ASP A 10 -10.21 9.36 4.53
CA ASP A 10 -9.49 10.55 4.03
C ASP A 10 -8.21 10.19 3.25
N VAL A 11 -7.65 9.00 3.50
CA VAL A 11 -6.40 8.56 2.87
C VAL A 11 -6.67 7.94 1.50
N LYS A 12 -6.10 8.55 0.46
CA LYS A 12 -6.15 8.05 -0.91
C LYS A 12 -4.81 7.45 -1.31
N VAL A 13 -4.86 6.25 -1.89
CA VAL A 13 -3.67 5.52 -2.36
C VAL A 13 -3.64 5.48 -3.88
N TYR A 14 -2.48 5.79 -4.43
CA TYR A 14 -2.18 5.73 -5.85
C TYR A 14 -0.97 4.84 -6.04
N GLY A 15 -1.02 3.95 -7.04
CA GLY A 15 0.12 3.10 -7.28
C GLY A 15 -0.02 2.24 -8.51
N LYS A 16 1.08 1.58 -8.84
CA LYS A 16 1.16 0.58 -9.90
C LYS A 16 1.73 -0.70 -9.33
N THR A 17 1.24 -1.79 -9.88
CA THR A 17 1.77 -3.13 -9.66
C THR A 17 2.45 -3.64 -10.92
N GLY A 18 3.37 -4.58 -10.72
CA GLY A 18 3.89 -5.41 -11.77
C GLY A 18 4.59 -6.64 -11.22
N SER A 19 5.11 -7.42 -12.15
CA SER A 19 5.91 -8.60 -11.88
C SER A 19 7.10 -8.63 -12.85
N THR A 20 8.15 -9.35 -12.46
CA THR A 20 9.26 -9.68 -13.35
C THR A 20 9.26 -11.17 -13.64
N GLU A 21 9.96 -11.54 -14.71
CA GLU A 21 10.22 -12.93 -15.09
C GLU A 21 11.73 -13.20 -15.02
N ALA A 22 12.13 -14.38 -14.51
CA ALA A 22 13.52 -14.86 -14.48
C ALA A 22 14.58 -13.85 -13.97
N PRO A 23 14.64 -13.51 -12.67
CA PRO A 23 13.87 -14.08 -11.55
C PRO A 23 12.46 -13.48 -11.42
N SER A 24 11.58 -14.26 -10.79
CA SER A 24 10.24 -13.79 -10.47
C SER A 24 10.25 -12.94 -9.21
N HIS A 25 9.74 -11.73 -9.35
CA HIS A 25 9.48 -10.80 -8.25
C HIS A 25 8.11 -10.17 -8.46
N ALA A 26 7.40 -9.93 -7.36
CA ALA A 26 6.20 -9.10 -7.35
C ALA A 26 6.55 -7.74 -6.77
N TRP A 27 6.01 -6.67 -7.35
CA TRP A 27 6.25 -5.32 -6.85
C TRP A 27 5.00 -4.44 -6.84
N PHE A 28 5.00 -3.50 -5.91
CA PHE A 28 4.10 -2.36 -5.83
C PHE A 28 4.93 -1.10 -5.61
N ALA A 29 4.63 -0.04 -6.34
CA ALA A 29 5.19 1.28 -6.08
C ALA A 29 4.07 2.32 -6.15
N GLY A 30 4.06 3.25 -5.20
CA GLY A 30 2.98 4.21 -5.08
C GLY A 30 3.19 5.23 -3.97
N PHE A 31 2.15 6.02 -3.73
CA PHE A 31 2.09 6.96 -2.63
C PHE A 31 0.66 7.03 -2.07
N ALA A 32 0.56 7.39 -0.79
CA ALA A 32 -0.69 7.75 -0.14
C ALA A 32 -0.66 9.24 0.21
N ALA A 33 -1.81 9.89 0.12
CA ALA A 33 -2.00 11.29 0.47
C ALA A 33 -3.34 11.46 1.19
N ASP A 34 -3.37 12.33 2.20
CA ASP A 34 -4.61 12.75 2.87
C ASP A 34 -5.05 14.15 2.39
N SER A 35 -6.14 14.67 2.96
CA SER A 35 -6.64 16.01 2.65
C SER A 35 -5.84 17.14 3.33
N GLY A 36 -5.14 16.82 4.43
CA GLY A 36 -4.27 17.74 5.19
C GLY A 36 -2.95 18.09 4.49
N GLY A 37 -2.58 17.31 3.48
CA GLY A 37 -1.36 17.50 2.68
C GLY A 37 -0.21 16.58 3.09
N GLU A 38 -0.41 15.69 4.06
CA GLU A 38 0.55 14.67 4.45
C GLU A 38 0.62 13.58 3.38
N LYS A 39 1.84 13.06 3.16
CA LYS A 39 2.12 12.11 2.08
C LYS A 39 3.16 11.11 2.50
N ILE A 40 2.95 9.85 2.11
CA ILE A 40 3.95 8.79 2.23
C ILE A 40 4.17 8.15 0.85
N ALA A 41 5.42 7.88 0.52
CA ALA A 41 5.79 7.11 -0.67
C ALA A 41 6.25 5.72 -0.26
N ILE A 42 5.85 4.70 -1.01
CA ILE A 42 6.15 3.30 -0.70
C ILE A 42 6.55 2.53 -1.95
N ALA A 43 7.57 1.68 -1.78
CA ALA A 43 7.96 0.67 -2.76
C ALA A 43 8.13 -0.67 -2.03
N VAL A 44 7.44 -1.70 -2.52
CA VAL A 44 7.48 -3.06 -1.98
C VAL A 44 7.96 -3.99 -3.08
N ILE A 45 8.96 -4.82 -2.76
CA ILE A 45 9.42 -5.91 -3.61
C ILE A 45 9.32 -7.21 -2.79
N VAL A 46 8.69 -8.22 -3.39
CA VAL A 46 8.59 -9.56 -2.84
C VAL A 46 9.44 -10.49 -3.70
N GLU A 47 10.57 -10.94 -3.15
CA GLU A 47 11.42 -11.94 -3.80
C GLU A 47 10.69 -13.28 -3.93
N GLY A 48 10.70 -13.85 -5.14
CA GLY A 48 9.93 -15.05 -5.46
C GLY A 48 8.42 -14.83 -5.59
N GLY A 49 7.91 -13.61 -5.38
CA GLY A 49 6.50 -13.26 -5.60
C GLY A 49 6.13 -13.34 -7.08
N GLN A 50 4.92 -13.77 -7.37
CA GLN A 50 4.45 -14.08 -8.73
C GLN A 50 3.53 -12.99 -9.29
N SER A 51 2.81 -12.25 -8.44
CA SER A 51 1.81 -11.26 -8.84
C SER A 51 1.94 -9.98 -8.04
N GLY A 52 2.24 -8.86 -8.70
CA GLY A 52 2.26 -7.55 -8.02
C GLY A 52 0.93 -7.21 -7.34
N ALA A 53 -0.21 -7.58 -7.94
CA ALA A 53 -1.53 -7.34 -7.36
C ALA A 53 -1.91 -8.33 -6.25
N GLY A 54 -1.37 -9.56 -6.30
CA GLY A 54 -1.67 -10.62 -5.33
C GLY A 54 -0.71 -10.67 -4.14
N ASP A 55 0.56 -10.37 -4.35
CA ASP A 55 1.62 -10.55 -3.36
C ASP A 55 2.11 -9.21 -2.80
N ALA A 56 2.36 -8.20 -3.66
CA ALA A 56 2.97 -6.94 -3.22
C ALA A 56 1.95 -5.88 -2.80
N ALA A 57 0.84 -5.72 -3.55
CA ALA A 57 -0.16 -4.70 -3.25
C ALA A 57 -0.86 -4.88 -1.89
N PRO A 58 -1.21 -6.11 -1.44
CA PRO A 58 -1.77 -6.30 -0.11
C PRO A 58 -0.79 -5.93 1.01
N LEU A 59 0.51 -6.23 0.84
CA LEU A 59 1.54 -5.80 1.80
C LEU A 59 1.68 -4.28 1.85
N ALA A 60 1.63 -3.62 0.69
CA ALA A 60 1.62 -2.16 0.65
C ALA A 60 0.39 -1.57 1.38
N ARG A 61 -0.80 -2.17 1.21
CA ARG A 61 -2.00 -1.79 1.97
C ARG A 61 -1.77 -1.89 3.48
N ASP A 62 -1.28 -3.04 3.95
CA ASP A 62 -1.08 -3.29 5.38
C ASP A 62 -0.05 -2.33 5.99
N ILE A 63 1.03 -2.01 5.26
CA ILE A 63 2.01 -1.02 5.68
C ILE A 63 1.38 0.38 5.77
N ILE A 64 0.55 0.77 4.80
CA ILE A 64 -0.16 2.06 4.83
C ILE A 64 -1.15 2.10 6.01
N GLN A 65 -1.86 1.01 6.31
CA GLN A 65 -2.72 0.91 7.50
C GLN A 65 -1.91 1.11 8.79
N LEU A 66 -0.74 0.49 8.90
CA LEU A 66 0.16 0.71 10.04
C LEU A 66 0.62 2.17 10.13
N CYS A 67 0.86 2.83 9.00
CA CYS A 67 1.19 4.26 8.98
C CYS A 67 0.04 5.13 9.49
N ILE A 68 -1.21 4.81 9.13
CA ILE A 68 -2.41 5.48 9.66
C ILE A 68 -2.50 5.31 11.17
N HIS A 69 -2.40 4.07 11.66
CA HIS A 69 -2.49 3.79 13.10
C HIS A 69 -1.35 4.40 13.90
N ALA A 70 -0.17 4.59 13.29
CA ALA A 70 0.97 5.26 13.89
C ALA A 70 0.91 6.80 13.80
N GLY A 71 -0.10 7.37 13.13
CA GLY A 71 -0.28 8.82 12.98
C GLY A 71 0.70 9.48 12.02
N TYR A 72 1.20 8.75 11.02
CA TYR A 72 2.07 9.32 9.97
C TYR A 72 1.29 9.92 8.79
N ILE A 73 0.03 9.53 8.61
CA ILE A 73 -0.84 10.04 7.56
C ILE A 73 -2.31 9.81 7.91
N GLY A 74 -3.15 10.83 7.69
CA GLY A 74 -4.58 10.78 7.96
C GLY A 74 -4.91 10.61 9.44
N GLU A 75 -6.20 10.76 9.76
CA GLU A 75 -6.70 10.49 11.11
C GLU A 75 -7.27 9.06 11.19
N PRO A 76 -6.96 8.29 12.26
CA PRO A 76 -7.54 6.98 12.46
C PRO A 76 -9.07 7.12 12.67
N ALA A 77 -9.85 6.34 11.91
CA ALA A 77 -11.28 6.23 12.15
C ALA A 77 -11.53 5.43 13.44
N TYR A 78 -11.93 6.12 14.51
CA TYR A 78 -12.41 5.49 15.75
C TYR A 78 -13.86 5.01 15.62
#